data_AF-G2MSZ9-F1
#
_entry.id   AF-G2MSZ9-F1
#
_cell.length_a   1.000
_cell.length_b   1.000
_cell.length_c   1.000
_cell.angle_alpha   90.00
_cell.angle_beta   90.00
_cell.angle_gamma   90.00
#
_symmetry.space_group_name_H-M   'P 1'
#
loop_
_entity.id
_entity.type
_entity.pdbx_description
1 polymer ?
#
loop_
_entity_poly.entity_id
_entity_poly.type
_entity_poly.pdbx_seq_one_letter_code
_entity_poly.pdbx_strand_id
1 'polypeptide(L)'
;MKGRFGMEKGTGINITGIFTGVLIAYIITLSFFIIYALLLTFTAVSELTLPTLTLLITIIGIVLSGALSARHTTNKGWLNGGIAGILYVTIMLVLGAFFVKELGPTSSWAVKYAWGAVLGALGGMIGINL
;
A
#
# COMPACT_ATOMS: atom_id res chain seq x y z
N MET A 1 -9.73 0.72 -36.19
CA MET A 1 -9.34 -0.49 -35.44
C MET A 1 -9.17 -0.13 -33.97
N LYS A 2 -10.16 -0.43 -33.11
CA LYS A 2 -10.01 -0.30 -31.64
C LYS A 2 -9.28 -1.56 -31.15
N GLY A 3 -8.03 -1.40 -30.73
CA GLY A 3 -7.25 -2.47 -30.13
C GLY A 3 -7.98 -3.00 -28.90
N ARG A 4 -8.49 -4.24 -29.01
CA ARG A 4 -9.07 -4.99 -27.89
C ARG A 4 -7.92 -5.50 -27.01
N PHE A 5 -7.21 -4.58 -26.35
CA PHE A 5 -6.37 -4.91 -25.19
C PHE A 5 -7.27 -4.95 -23.95
N GLY A 6 -8.36 -5.72 -24.03
CA GLY A 6 -9.16 -6.05 -22.87
C GLY A 6 -8.34 -7.04 -22.07
N MET A 7 -7.68 -6.58 -21.01
CA MET A 7 -7.04 -7.46 -20.04
C MET A 7 -8.13 -8.41 -19.53
N GLU A 8 -8.09 -9.66 -19.99
CA GLU A 8 -9.05 -10.68 -19.61
C GLU A 8 -9.01 -10.80 -18.08
N LYS A 9 -10.15 -10.52 -17.42
CA LYS A 9 -10.17 -10.49 -15.96
C LYS A 9 -9.95 -11.90 -15.43
N GLY A 10 -8.78 -12.14 -14.83
CA GLY A 10 -8.40 -13.44 -14.30
C GLY A 10 -9.27 -13.87 -13.13
N THR A 11 -9.45 -15.18 -12.95
CA THR A 11 -10.27 -15.78 -11.88
C THR A 11 -9.46 -16.13 -10.61
N GLY A 12 -8.14 -15.89 -10.63
CA GLY A 12 -7.18 -16.35 -9.62
C GLY A 12 -6.28 -15.27 -9.03
N ILE A 13 -5.10 -15.67 -8.56
CA ILE A 13 -4.09 -14.73 -8.06
C ILE A 13 -3.46 -14.00 -9.24
N ASN A 14 -3.49 -12.67 -9.20
CA ASN A 14 -3.02 -11.77 -10.24
C ASN A 14 -1.67 -11.18 -9.83
N ILE A 15 -0.60 -11.92 -10.09
CA ILE A 15 0.76 -11.53 -9.68
C ILE A 15 1.17 -10.18 -10.28
N THR A 16 0.89 -9.96 -11.57
CA THR A 16 1.21 -8.69 -12.23
C THR A 16 0.39 -7.54 -11.66
N GLY A 17 -0.88 -7.78 -11.33
CA GLY A 17 -1.74 -6.83 -10.63
C GLY A 17 -1.17 -6.43 -9.27
N ILE A 18 -0.74 -7.41 -8.46
CA ILE A 18 -0.14 -7.19 -7.13
C ILE A 18 1.08 -6.28 -7.23
N PHE A 19 2.06 -6.61 -8.08
CA PHE A 19 3.25 -5.77 -8.24
C PHE A 19 2.91 -4.37 -8.75
N THR A 20 2.03 -4.26 -9.75
CA THR A 20 1.63 -2.96 -10.30
C THR A 20 0.92 -2.10 -9.26
N GLY A 21 0.00 -2.69 -8.49
CA GLY A 21 -0.76 -1.99 -7.46
C GLY A 21 0.12 -1.49 -6.32
N VAL A 22 1.05 -2.33 -5.84
CA VAL A 22 2.02 -1.94 -4.81
C VAL A 22 2.94 -0.83 -5.31
N LEU A 23 3.44 -0.92 -6.55
CA LEU A 23 4.31 0.11 -7.13
C LEU A 23 3.59 1.47 -7.21
N ILE A 24 2.36 1.50 -7.72
CA ILE A 24 1.58 2.74 -7.81
C ILE A 24 1.28 3.29 -6.41
N ALA A 25 0.93 2.44 -5.45
CA ALA A 25 0.69 2.87 -4.06
C ALA A 25 1.94 3.50 -3.44
N TYR A 26 3.14 2.99 -3.73
CA TYR A 26 4.39 3.59 -3.28
C TYR A 26 4.68 4.93 -3.94
N ILE A 27 4.42 5.09 -5.23
CA ILE A 27 4.55 6.39 -5.92
C ILE A 27 3.67 7.44 -5.20
N ILE A 28 2.42 7.11 -4.91
CA ILE A 28 1.48 7.99 -4.20
C ILE A 28 1.97 8.27 -2.77
N THR A 29 2.41 7.24 -2.05
CA THR A 29 2.96 7.34 -0.69
C THR A 29 4.13 8.33 -0.65
N LEU A 30 5.08 8.20 -1.58
CA LEU A 30 6.25 9.08 -1.68
C LEU A 30 5.84 10.51 -2.04
N SER A 31 4.87 10.70 -2.93
CA SER A 31 4.34 12.04 -3.24
C SER A 31 3.77 12.71 -1.99
N PHE A 32 3.00 12.00 -1.16
CA PHE A 32 2.50 12.56 0.11
C PHE A 32 3.62 12.91 1.09
N PHE A 33 4.65 12.06 1.21
CA PHE A 33 5.78 12.36 2.08
C PHE A 33 6.59 13.56 1.62
N ILE A 34 6.77 13.75 0.30
CA ILE A 34 7.43 14.95 -0.24
C ILE A 34 6.63 16.20 0.11
N ILE A 35 5.30 16.18 -0.12
CA ILE A 35 4.43 17.30 0.24
C ILE A 35 4.53 17.61 1.74
N TYR A 36 4.49 16.58 2.58
CA TYR A 36 4.59 16.77 4.02
C TYR A 36 5.96 17.31 4.47
N ALA A 37 7.06 16.85 3.85
CA ALA A 37 8.39 17.39 4.12
C ALA A 37 8.49 18.88 3.77
N LEU A 38 7.87 19.31 2.65
CA LEU A 38 7.78 20.73 2.30
C LEU A 38 6.95 21.51 3.33
N LEU A 39 5.83 20.95 3.80
CA LEU A 39 5.02 21.60 4.85
C LEU A 39 5.83 21.79 6.14
N LEU A 40 6.55 20.77 6.61
CA LEU A 40 7.41 20.90 7.79
C LEU A 40 8.53 21.93 7.58
N THR A 41 9.08 22.02 6.38
CA THR A 41 10.18 22.95 6.07
C THR A 41 9.72 24.41 6.01
N PHE A 42 8.53 24.67 5.45
CA PHE A 42 8.09 26.03 5.13
C PHE A 42 6.95 26.56 6.02
N THR A 43 6.42 25.76 6.94
CA THR A 43 5.31 26.16 7.82
C THR A 43 5.59 25.82 9.28
N ALA A 44 4.82 26.39 10.20
CA ALA A 44 4.94 26.10 11.64
C ALA A 44 4.26 24.78 12.08
N VAL A 45 4.09 23.82 11.16
CA VAL A 45 3.57 22.49 11.49
C VAL A 45 4.56 21.80 12.42
N SER A 46 4.05 21.30 13.56
CA SER A 46 4.89 20.59 14.53
C SER A 46 5.30 19.22 14.01
N GLU A 47 6.57 18.86 14.22
CA GLU A 47 7.10 17.51 14.02
C GLU A 47 6.36 16.45 14.84
N LEU A 48 5.66 16.84 15.92
CA LEU A 48 4.81 15.93 16.71
C LEU A 48 3.66 15.34 15.89
N THR A 49 3.35 15.89 14.72
CA THR A 49 2.34 15.36 13.78
C THR A 49 2.87 14.23 12.89
N LEU A 50 4.19 13.99 12.86
CA LEU A 50 4.85 12.98 12.00
C LEU A 50 4.25 11.58 12.17
N PRO A 51 4.07 11.04 13.39
CA PRO A 51 3.55 9.68 13.56
C PRO A 51 2.11 9.54 13.04
N THR A 52 1.27 10.54 13.29
CA THR A 52 -0.14 10.55 12.87
C THR A 52 -0.28 10.58 11.35
N LEU A 53 0.44 11.47 10.68
CA LEU A 53 0.39 11.57 9.22
C LEU A 53 0.99 10.34 8.54
N THR A 54 2.09 9.81 9.08
CA THR A 54 2.68 8.55 8.61
C THR A 54 1.68 7.40 8.68
N LEU A 55 0.93 7.29 9.79
CA LEU A 55 -0.12 6.28 9.93
C LEU A 55 -1.22 6.43 8.86
N LEU A 56 -1.72 7.64 8.65
CA LEU A 56 -2.78 7.90 7.67
C LEU A 56 -2.33 7.58 6.24
N ILE A 57 -1.13 8.04 5.85
CA ILE A 57 -0.55 7.78 4.53
C ILE A 57 -0.34 6.26 4.35
N THR A 58 0.13 5.57 5.39
CA THR A 58 0.34 4.11 5.36
C THR A 58 -0.98 3.36 5.15
N ILE A 59 -2.04 3.71 5.86
CA ILE A 59 -3.37 3.09 5.70
C ILE A 59 -3.87 3.30 4.25
N ILE A 60 -3.79 4.53 3.74
CA ILE A 60 -4.20 4.86 2.37
C ILE A 60 -3.36 4.05 1.37
N GLY A 61 -2.04 4.00 1.55
CA GLY A 61 -1.13 3.23 0.70
C GLY A 61 -1.47 1.74 0.65
N ILE A 62 -1.72 1.12 1.82
CA ILE A 62 -2.09 -0.31 1.88
C ILE A 62 -3.42 -0.55 1.17
N VAL A 63 -4.45 0.25 1.44
CA VAL A 63 -5.76 0.10 0.80
C VAL A 63 -5.66 0.29 -0.71
N LEU A 64 -4.92 1.30 -1.18
CA LEU A 64 -4.69 1.54 -2.62
C LEU A 64 -3.92 0.40 -3.27
N SER A 65 -2.89 -0.14 -2.61
CA SER A 65 -2.15 -1.30 -3.10
C SER A 65 -3.08 -2.50 -3.29
N GLY A 66 -3.99 -2.71 -2.33
CA GLY A 66 -5.01 -3.75 -2.39
C GLY A 66 -5.98 -3.53 -3.55
N ALA A 67 -6.58 -2.35 -3.66
CA ALA A 67 -7.55 -2.04 -4.70
C ALA A 67 -6.96 -2.17 -6.11
N LEU A 68 -5.79 -1.59 -6.34
CA LEU A 68 -5.13 -1.63 -7.64
C LEU A 68 -4.62 -3.03 -8.00
N SER A 69 -4.32 -3.87 -7.01
CA SER A 69 -3.94 -5.27 -7.25
C SER A 69 -5.08 -6.15 -7.77
N ALA A 70 -6.33 -5.80 -7.42
CA ALA A 70 -7.51 -6.61 -7.71
C ALA A 70 -8.38 -6.07 -8.87
N ARG A 71 -8.09 -4.88 -9.41
CA ARG A 71 -8.90 -4.22 -10.47
C ARG A 71 -9.17 -5.06 -11.72
N HIS A 72 -8.22 -5.91 -12.09
CA HIS A 72 -8.34 -6.78 -13.27
C HIS A 72 -8.67 -8.23 -12.89
N THR A 73 -9.21 -8.46 -11.70
CA THR A 73 -9.56 -9.80 -11.21
C THR A 73 -11.07 -9.87 -11.03
N THR A 74 -11.71 -10.98 -11.41
CA THR A 74 -13.16 -11.18 -11.22
C THR A 74 -13.51 -11.79 -9.86
N ASN A 75 -12.56 -12.49 -9.24
CA ASN A 75 -12.76 -13.21 -7.99
C ASN A 75 -11.53 -13.05 -7.08
N LYS A 76 -11.65 -13.40 -5.80
CA LYS A 76 -10.55 -13.42 -4.82
C LYS A 76 -9.83 -12.07 -4.67
N GLY A 77 -10.54 -10.95 -4.80
CA GLY A 77 -9.95 -9.62 -4.58
C GLY A 77 -9.42 -9.44 -3.16
N TRP A 78 -10.10 -9.98 -2.16
CA TRP A 78 -9.61 -10.00 -0.77
C TRP A 78 -8.24 -10.69 -0.64
N LEU A 79 -8.00 -11.77 -1.39
CA LEU A 79 -6.74 -12.51 -1.34
C LEU A 79 -5.63 -11.76 -2.09
N ASN A 80 -5.92 -11.26 -3.29
CA ASN A 80 -4.97 -10.45 -4.06
C ASN A 80 -4.57 -9.20 -3.29
N GLY A 81 -5.56 -8.51 -2.72
CA GLY A 81 -5.34 -7.31 -1.93
C GLY A 81 -4.64 -7.59 -0.60
N GLY A 82 -4.97 -8.69 0.07
CA GLY A 82 -4.26 -9.10 1.29
C GLY A 82 -2.78 -9.40 1.04
N ILE A 83 -2.47 -10.11 -0.05
CA ILE A 83 -1.08 -10.36 -0.47
C ILE A 83 -0.38 -9.03 -0.81
N ALA A 84 -1.04 -8.12 -1.53
CA ALA A 84 -0.50 -6.81 -1.84
C ALA A 84 -0.22 -5.97 -0.58
N GLY A 85 -1.13 -5.99 0.40
CA GLY A 85 -0.94 -5.30 1.68
C GLY A 85 0.21 -5.88 2.51
N ILE A 86 0.38 -7.21 2.55
CA ILE A 86 1.55 -7.85 3.16
C ILE A 86 2.84 -7.45 2.43
N LEU A 87 2.82 -7.42 1.11
CA LEU A 87 3.97 -7.02 0.30
C LEU A 87 4.34 -5.56 0.55
N TYR A 88 3.35 -4.66 0.65
CA TYR A 88 3.55 -3.26 1.04
C TYR A 88 4.22 -3.16 2.41
N VAL A 89 3.68 -3.82 3.43
CA VAL A 89 4.28 -3.78 4.79
C VAL A 89 5.70 -4.35 4.78
N THR A 90 5.95 -5.41 4.00
CA THR A 90 7.30 -5.99 3.87
C THR A 90 8.29 -4.97 3.30
N ILE A 91 7.95 -4.32 2.18
CA ILE A 91 8.82 -3.30 1.57
C ILE A 91 9.05 -2.15 2.57
N MET A 92 8.00 -1.70 3.27
CA MET A 92 8.11 -0.62 4.26
C MET A 92 9.08 -0.97 5.40
N LEU A 93 8.99 -2.19 5.94
CA LEU A 93 9.90 -2.67 6.99
C LEU A 93 11.34 -2.78 6.49
N VAL A 94 11.54 -3.27 5.27
CA VAL A 94 12.87 -3.37 4.65
C VAL A 94 13.48 -1.98 4.47
N LEU A 95 12.73 -1.03 3.90
CA LEU A 95 13.18 0.35 3.77
C LEU A 95 13.50 0.97 5.15
N GLY A 96 12.62 0.79 6.14
CA GLY A 96 12.85 1.27 7.50
C GLY A 96 14.14 0.71 8.12
N ALA A 97 14.41 -0.59 7.91
CA ALA A 97 15.64 -1.23 8.36
C ALA A 97 16.90 -0.62 7.72
N PHE A 98 16.86 -0.31 6.42
CA PHE A 98 17.99 0.28 5.70
C PHE A 98 18.25 1.74 6.10
N PHE A 99 17.22 2.54 6.34
CA PHE A 99 17.37 3.99 6.56
C PHE A 99 17.48 4.40 8.03
N VAL A 100 16.76 3.75 8.95
CA VAL A 100 16.60 4.26 10.33
C VAL A 100 17.61 3.66 11.31
N LYS A 101 18.24 2.51 10.98
CA LYS A 101 19.23 1.75 11.79
C LYS A 101 18.79 1.34 13.21
N GLU A 102 17.82 2.00 13.83
CA GLU A 102 17.18 1.60 15.07
C GLU A 102 15.88 0.85 14.77
N LEU A 103 16.00 -0.46 14.52
CA LEU A 103 14.87 -1.37 14.68
C LEU A 103 14.72 -1.70 16.17
N GLY A 104 14.28 -0.73 16.96
CA GLY A 104 13.97 -0.95 18.38
C GLY A 104 12.98 -2.13 18.53
N PRO A 105 13.09 -2.96 19.59
CA PRO A 105 12.11 -3.99 19.83
C PRO A 105 10.74 -3.35 20.17
N THR A 106 9.68 -4.14 20.08
CA THR A 106 8.36 -3.87 20.71
C THR A 106 7.35 -2.93 20.01
N SER A 107 7.08 -3.18 18.73
CA SER A 107 5.71 -3.18 18.23
C SER A 107 5.56 -4.32 17.24
N SER A 108 4.82 -5.36 17.66
CA SER A 108 4.78 -6.69 17.01
C SER A 108 4.65 -6.57 15.50
N TRP A 109 5.70 -6.97 14.76
CA TRP A 109 5.65 -7.04 13.30
C TRP A 109 4.45 -7.85 12.84
N ALA A 110 4.06 -8.88 13.61
CA ALA A 110 2.83 -9.62 13.43
C ALA A 110 1.57 -8.74 13.36
N VAL A 111 1.46 -7.72 14.22
CA VAL A 111 0.32 -6.77 14.21
C VAL A 111 0.37 -5.89 12.95
N LYS A 112 1.56 -5.44 12.54
CA LYS A 112 1.72 -4.67 11.29
C LYS A 112 1.32 -5.50 10.07
N TYR A 113 1.76 -6.75 10.02
CA TYR A 113 1.37 -7.68 8.95
C TYR A 113 -0.12 -8.02 8.97
N ALA A 114 -0.71 -8.21 10.16
CA ALA A 114 -2.15 -8.44 10.30
C ALA A 114 -2.95 -7.25 9.78
N TRP A 115 -2.60 -6.02 10.18
CA TRP A 115 -3.24 -4.81 9.66
C TRP A 115 -3.00 -4.62 8.16
N GLY A 116 -1.79 -4.91 7.67
CA GLY A 116 -1.47 -4.91 6.25
C GLY A 116 -2.38 -5.85 5.45
N ALA A 117 -2.53 -7.09 5.93
CA ALA A 117 -3.39 -8.09 5.31
C ALA A 117 -4.87 -7.67 5.35
N VAL A 118 -5.37 -7.19 6.48
CA VAL A 118 -6.78 -6.76 6.64
C VAL A 118 -7.09 -5.57 5.74
N LEU A 119 -6.32 -4.49 5.84
CA LEU A 119 -6.54 -3.28 5.05
C LEU A 119 -6.32 -3.53 3.55
N GLY A 120 -5.32 -4.35 3.21
CA GLY A 120 -5.08 -4.76 1.83
C GLY A 120 -6.24 -5.59 1.28
N ALA A 121 -6.78 -6.52 2.07
CA ALA A 121 -7.94 -7.31 1.68
C ALA A 121 -9.20 -6.44 1.51
N LEU A 122 -9.43 -5.46 2.40
CA LEU A 122 -10.50 -4.47 2.25
C LEU A 122 -10.36 -3.69 0.94
N GLY A 123 -9.16 -3.16 0.66
CA GLY A 123 -8.85 -2.49 -0.60
C GLY A 123 -9.09 -3.41 -1.80
N GLY A 124 -8.62 -4.65 -1.74
CA GLY A 124 -8.79 -5.63 -2.80
C GLY A 124 -10.24 -6.01 -3.08
N MET A 125 -11.11 -6.04 -2.06
CA MET A 125 -12.55 -6.22 -2.27
C MET A 125 -13.18 -5.06 -3.04
N ILE A 126 -12.80 -3.82 -2.71
CA ILE A 126 -13.22 -2.62 -3.45
C ILE A 126 -12.66 -2.67 -4.89
N GLY A 127 -11.41 -3.12 -5.02
CA GLY A 127 -10.68 -3.19 -6.28
C GLY A 127 -11.38 -4.00 -7.37
N ILE A 128 -12.07 -5.10 -7.05
CA ILE A 128 -12.72 -5.97 -8.05
C ILE A 128 -13.68 -5.18 -8.97
N ASN A 129 -14.32 -4.15 -8.42
CA ASN A 129 -15.31 -3.32 -9.11
C ASN A 129 -14.76 -1.97 -9.60
N LEU A 130 -13.46 -1.74 -9.45
CA LEU A 130 -12.75 -0.58 -9.99
C LEU A 130 -12.31 -0.85 -11.45
#